data_AF-A0A0N4Z5T5-F1
#
_entry.id   AF-A0A0N4Z5T5-F1
#
_cell.length_a   1.000
_cell.length_b   1.000
_cell.length_c   1.000
_cell.angle_alpha   90.00
_cell.angle_beta   90.00
_cell.angle_gamma   90.00
#
_symmetry.space_group_name_H-M   'P 1'
#
loop_
_entity.id
_entity.type
_entity.pdbx_description
1 polymer ?
#
loop_
_entity_poly.entity_id
_entity_poly.type
_entity_poly.pdbx_seq_one_letter_code
_entity_poly.pdbx_strand_id
1 'polypeptide(L)'
;MRLIATGLVFVFLIVNPFVITVVVRETETCAKIILKEIYNIKEDDEFSQVYFNILSCLSITAFSILCTTHVFFSLFAIYGFFSVRPSFVKPYLYGSSLSILILIIGIIQSLVMCWKLTHSDNLDSEIIAASSKYLNYVYIGAGVLLTYFVWICIIIAAYYDVKRLRINFLEWIYKERSAAFNPTDLMFLENRGRLLNTI
;
A
#
# COMPACT_ATOMS: atom_id res chain seq x y z
N MET A 1 12.71 18.51 -1.02
CA MET A 1 11.93 17.34 -1.46
C MET A 1 12.12 16.11 -0.57
N ARG A 2 13.35 15.61 -0.35
CA ARG A 2 13.57 14.37 0.45
C ARG A 2 13.06 14.39 1.90
N LEU A 3 13.26 15.49 2.64
CA LEU A 3 12.75 15.63 4.02
C LEU A 3 11.22 15.59 4.06
N ILE A 4 10.57 16.31 3.14
CA ILE A 4 9.12 16.31 2.98
C ILE A 4 8.62 14.91 2.63
N ALA A 5 9.26 14.24 1.66
CA ALA A 5 8.93 12.87 1.27
C ALA A 5 9.10 11.89 2.43
N THR A 6 10.14 12.04 3.25
CA THR A 6 10.37 11.20 4.43
C THR A 6 9.30 11.43 5.49
N GLY A 7 8.96 12.70 5.77
CA GLY A 7 7.85 13.04 6.67
C GLY A 7 6.53 12.46 6.18
N LEU A 8 6.27 12.51 4.87
CA LEU A 8 5.14 11.81 4.26
C LEU A 8 5.26 10.30 4.47
N VAL A 9 6.37 9.61 4.19
CA VAL A 9 6.46 8.16 4.49
C VAL A 9 6.11 7.83 5.95
N PHE A 10 6.49 8.68 6.92
CA PHE A 10 6.10 8.51 8.32
C PHE A 10 4.59 8.65 8.56
N VAL A 11 3.92 9.63 7.96
CA VAL A 11 2.46 9.75 8.11
C VAL A 11 1.77 8.54 7.46
N PHE A 12 2.30 8.02 6.36
CA PHE A 12 1.71 6.87 5.65
C PHE A 12 1.91 5.57 6.42
N LEU A 13 3.05 5.44 7.09
CA LEU A 13 3.32 4.36 8.03
C LEU A 13 2.21 4.24 9.09
N ILE A 14 1.69 5.37 9.56
CA ILE A 14 0.63 5.44 10.57
C ILE A 14 -0.75 5.26 9.95
N VAL A 15 -1.08 5.99 8.89
CA VAL A 15 -2.43 6.05 8.32
C VAL A 15 -2.81 4.75 7.61
N ASN A 16 -1.89 4.12 6.88
CA ASN A 16 -2.22 3.00 6.00
C ASN A 16 -2.73 1.75 6.75
N PRO A 17 -2.16 1.34 7.91
CA PRO A 17 -2.73 0.26 8.72
C PRO A 17 -4.20 0.47 9.08
N PHE A 18 -4.64 1.69 9.42
CA PHE A 18 -6.04 1.96 9.71
C PHE A 18 -6.95 1.74 8.50
N VAL A 19 -6.51 2.20 7.33
CA VAL A 19 -7.24 2.00 6.07
C VAL A 19 -7.33 0.51 5.73
N ILE A 20 -6.22 -0.22 5.86
CA ILE A 20 -6.19 -1.67 5.64
C ILE A 20 -7.15 -2.38 6.62
N THR A 21 -7.18 -2.01 7.91
CA THR A 21 -8.12 -2.58 8.88
C THR A 21 -9.57 -2.40 8.45
N VAL A 22 -9.94 -1.19 8.03
CA VAL A 22 -11.32 -0.90 7.59
C VAL A 22 -11.65 -1.74 6.35
N VAL A 23 -10.81 -1.72 5.32
CA VAL A 23 -11.07 -2.45 4.08
C VAL A 23 -11.17 -3.96 4.36
N VAL A 24 -10.24 -4.54 5.10
CA VAL A 24 -10.24 -5.99 5.40
C VAL A 24 -11.49 -6.40 6.19
N ARG A 25 -11.89 -5.63 7.21
CA ARG A 25 -13.12 -5.91 7.99
C ARG A 25 -14.38 -5.80 7.16
N GLU A 26 -14.46 -4.80 6.28
CA GLU A 26 -15.62 -4.64 5.40
C GLU A 26 -15.65 -5.75 4.34
N THR A 27 -14.50 -6.14 3.77
CA THR A 27 -14.41 -7.31 2.87
C THR A 27 -14.87 -8.58 3.56
N GLU A 28 -14.45 -8.82 4.81
CA GLU A 28 -14.88 -9.97 5.61
C GLU A 28 -16.40 -9.95 5.83
N THR A 29 -16.97 -8.80 6.20
CA THR A 29 -18.40 -8.63 6.43
C THR A 29 -19.20 -8.89 5.16
N CYS A 30 -18.76 -8.32 4.02
CA CYS A 30 -19.38 -8.56 2.72
C CYS A 30 -19.32 -10.03 2.33
N ALA A 31 -18.17 -10.69 2.52
CA ALA A 31 -18.01 -12.10 2.24
C ALA A 31 -18.93 -12.97 3.10
N LYS A 32 -19.10 -12.65 4.39
CA LYS A 32 -20.06 -13.35 5.28
C LYS A 32 -21.50 -13.22 4.78
N ILE A 33 -21.92 -12.02 4.37
CA ILE A 33 -23.27 -11.78 3.84
C ILE A 33 -23.50 -12.57 2.55
N ILE A 34 -22.55 -12.54 1.62
CA ILE A 34 -22.64 -13.29 0.36
C ILE A 34 -22.68 -14.79 0.61
N LEU A 35 -21.85 -15.30 1.53
CA LEU A 35 -21.84 -16.73 1.88
C LEU A 35 -23.19 -17.17 2.46
N LYS A 36 -23.77 -16.35 3.34
CA LYS A 36 -25.09 -16.59 3.95
C LYS A 36 -26.19 -16.68 2.89
N GLU A 37 -26.15 -15.78 1.91
CA GLU A 37 -27.16 -15.71 0.85
C GLU A 37 -27.02 -16.83 -0.20
N ILE A 38 -25.79 -17.12 -0.67
CA ILE A 38 -25.57 -18.14 -1.70
C ILE A 38 -25.82 -19.55 -1.17
N TYR A 39 -25.38 -19.83 0.05
CA TYR A 39 -25.43 -21.18 0.61
C TYR A 39 -26.62 -21.42 1.56
N ASN A 40 -27.51 -20.42 1.77
CA ASN A 40 -28.62 -20.48 2.73
C ASN A 40 -28.17 -20.98 4.12
N ILE A 41 -26.96 -20.63 4.50
CA ILE A 41 -26.31 -21.05 5.73
C ILE A 41 -27.04 -20.40 6.91
N LYS A 42 -27.61 -21.23 7.80
CA LYS A 42 -28.15 -20.77 9.09
C LYS A 42 -27.00 -20.61 10.08
N GLU A 43 -26.98 -19.50 10.82
CA GLU A 43 -25.92 -19.13 11.76
C GLU A 43 -25.72 -20.15 12.90
N ASP A 44 -26.75 -20.94 13.19
CA ASP A 44 -26.77 -21.90 14.30
C ASP A 44 -26.22 -23.30 13.94
N ASP A 45 -25.75 -23.52 12.71
CA ASP A 45 -25.17 -24.80 12.30
C ASP A 45 -23.65 -24.84 12.57
N GLU A 46 -23.18 -25.84 13.32
CA GLU A 46 -21.76 -25.99 13.69
C GLU A 46 -20.83 -25.99 12.47
N PHE A 47 -21.25 -26.64 11.37
CA PHE A 47 -20.47 -26.67 10.12
C PHE A 47 -20.30 -25.28 9.51
N SER A 48 -21.32 -24.44 9.61
CA SER A 48 -21.32 -23.07 9.07
C SER A 48 -20.40 -22.15 9.88
N GLN A 49 -20.32 -22.35 11.19
CA GLN A 49 -19.39 -21.62 12.06
C GLN A 49 -17.92 -21.91 11.71
N VAL A 50 -17.59 -23.14 11.29
CA VAL A 50 -16.24 -23.49 10.83
C VAL A 50 -15.84 -22.65 9.61
N TYR A 51 -16.72 -22.49 8.61
CA TYR A 51 -16.43 -21.65 7.44
C TYR A 51 -16.23 -20.18 7.80
N PHE A 52 -17.07 -19.62 8.67
CA PHE A 52 -16.93 -18.24 9.13
C PHE A 52 -15.65 -18.02 9.96
N ASN A 53 -15.25 -19.00 10.76
CA ASN A 53 -13.99 -18.95 11.52
C ASN A 53 -12.77 -19.00 10.59
N ILE A 54 -12.79 -19.85 9.56
CA ILE A 54 -11.73 -19.90 8.54
C ILE A 54 -11.61 -18.56 7.82
N LEU A 55 -12.74 -17.97 7.40
CA LEU A 55 -12.75 -16.67 6.75
C LEU A 55 -12.20 -15.56 7.66
N SER A 56 -12.59 -15.56 8.93
CA SER A 56 -12.09 -14.60 9.93
C SER A 56 -10.58 -14.77 10.16
N CYS A 57 -10.09 -16.01 10.21
CA CYS A 57 -8.66 -16.32 10.32
C CYS A 57 -7.87 -15.83 9.10
N LEU A 58 -8.39 -16.05 7.90
CA LEU A 58 -7.80 -15.54 6.65
C LEU A 58 -7.75 -14.01 6.63
N SER A 59 -8.83 -13.35 7.05
CA SER A 59 -8.93 -11.89 7.18
C SER A 59 -7.85 -11.32 8.11
N ILE A 60 -7.72 -11.89 9.32
CA ILE A 60 -6.70 -11.48 10.31
C ILE A 60 -5.28 -11.73 9.78
N THR A 61 -5.06 -12.89 9.14
CA THR A 61 -3.74 -13.25 8.58
C THR A 61 -3.35 -12.29 7.46
N ALA A 62 -4.27 -12.00 6.54
CA ALA A 62 -4.07 -11.03 5.46
C ALA A 62 -3.77 -9.64 6.01
N PHE A 63 -4.54 -9.16 7.00
CA PHE A 63 -4.28 -7.90 7.68
C PHE A 63 -2.87 -7.82 8.27
N SER A 64 -2.46 -8.86 9.01
CA SER A 64 -1.15 -8.93 9.66
C SER A 64 0.00 -8.88 8.64
N ILE A 65 -0.10 -9.66 7.56
CA ILE A 65 0.92 -9.70 6.51
C ILE A 65 1.00 -8.35 5.78
N LEU A 66 -0.14 -7.76 5.41
CA LEU A 66 -0.18 -6.46 4.72
C LEU A 66 0.41 -5.34 5.58
N CYS A 67 0.05 -5.28 6.87
CA CYS A 67 0.57 -4.27 7.78
C CYS A 67 2.07 -4.46 8.03
N THR A 68 2.51 -5.68 8.31
CA THR A 68 3.93 -5.96 8.57
C THR A 68 4.79 -5.60 7.34
N THR A 69 4.34 -6.01 6.15
CA THR A 69 5.02 -5.68 4.89
C THR A 69 5.09 -4.17 4.66
N HIS A 70 3.98 -3.46 4.91
CA HIS A 70 3.90 -2.01 4.83
C HIS A 70 4.89 -1.29 5.76
N VAL A 71 5.03 -1.77 7.01
CA VAL A 71 6.02 -1.24 7.96
C VAL A 71 7.44 -1.40 7.41
N PHE A 72 7.81 -2.60 6.97
CA PHE A 72 9.15 -2.84 6.43
C PHE A 72 9.45 -1.99 5.19
N PHE A 73 8.50 -1.87 4.26
CA PHE A 73 8.68 -1.04 3.07
C PHE A 73 8.81 0.44 3.42
N SER A 74 8.05 0.92 4.41
CA SER A 74 8.16 2.31 4.89
C SER A 74 9.52 2.58 5.52
N LEU A 75 10.03 1.66 6.36
CA LEU A 75 11.36 1.77 6.95
C LEU A 75 12.47 1.75 5.89
N PHE A 76 12.36 0.89 4.88
CA PHE A 76 13.29 0.87 3.75
C PHE A 76 13.25 2.18 2.96
N ALA A 77 12.07 2.75 2.73
CA ALA A 77 11.97 4.04 2.05
C ALA A 77 12.61 5.17 2.85
N ILE A 78 12.36 5.24 4.16
CA ILE A 78 13.00 6.22 5.05
C ILE A 78 14.53 6.09 4.96
N TYR A 79 15.07 4.88 5.11
CA TYR A 79 16.49 4.61 4.96
C TYR A 79 17.02 4.98 3.57
N GLY A 80 16.26 4.67 2.51
CA GLY A 80 16.60 4.97 1.12
C GLY A 80 16.67 6.47 0.83
N PHE A 81 15.75 7.26 1.42
CA PHE A 81 15.77 8.72 1.31
C PHE A 81 16.96 9.35 2.04
N PHE A 82 17.27 8.89 3.26
CA PHE A 82 18.41 9.39 4.03
C PHE A 82 19.77 8.99 3.44
N SER A 83 19.92 7.73 3.03
CA SER A 83 21.17 7.19 2.51
C SER A 83 21.37 7.42 1.00
N VAL A 84 20.43 8.11 0.35
CA VAL A 84 20.45 8.37 -1.10
C VAL A 84 20.55 7.07 -1.91
N ARG A 85 19.83 6.02 -1.48
CA ARG A 85 19.81 4.70 -2.12
C ARG A 85 18.41 4.40 -2.68
N PRO A 86 18.15 4.66 -3.98
CA PRO A 86 16.83 4.51 -4.58
C PRO A 86 16.33 3.06 -4.55
N SER A 87 17.22 2.06 -4.55
CA SER A 87 16.85 0.64 -4.48
C SER A 87 16.00 0.29 -3.25
N PHE A 88 16.17 1.01 -2.13
CA PHE A 88 15.38 0.81 -0.91
C PHE A 88 14.05 1.57 -0.91
N VAL A 89 13.89 2.58 -1.77
CA VAL A 89 12.64 3.33 -1.94
C VAL A 89 11.68 2.60 -2.89
N LYS A 90 12.22 1.82 -3.84
CA LYS A 90 11.44 1.12 -4.87
C LYS A 90 10.36 0.16 -4.31
N PRO A 91 10.64 -0.67 -3.28
CA PRO A 91 9.60 -1.54 -2.68
C PRO A 91 8.40 -0.77 -2.13
N TYR A 92 8.64 0.40 -1.53
CA TYR A 92 7.59 1.24 -0.99
C TYR A 92 6.65 1.80 -2.05
N LEU A 93 7.16 2.11 -3.25
CA LEU A 93 6.30 2.49 -4.38
C LEU A 93 5.32 1.37 -4.73
N TYR A 94 5.81 0.12 -4.82
CA TYR A 94 4.94 -1.03 -5.09
C TYR A 94 3.94 -1.27 -3.96
N GLY A 95 4.37 -1.19 -2.70
CA GLY A 95 3.46 -1.33 -1.55
C GLY A 95 2.39 -0.23 -1.49
N SER A 96 2.75 1.00 -1.83
CA SER A 96 1.81 2.13 -1.89
C SER A 96 0.80 1.94 -3.03
N SER A 97 1.25 1.50 -4.21
CA SER A 97 0.34 1.17 -5.32
C SER A 97 -0.61 0.03 -4.97
N LEU A 98 -0.12 -1.01 -4.29
CA LEU A 98 -0.96 -2.11 -3.80
C LEU A 98 -2.01 -1.63 -2.78
N SER A 99 -1.64 -0.68 -1.91
CA SER A 99 -2.57 -0.08 -0.96
C SER A 99 -3.68 0.73 -1.66
N ILE A 100 -3.37 1.41 -2.77
CA ILE A 100 -4.37 2.05 -3.62
C ILE A 100 -5.32 1.02 -4.23
N LEU A 101 -4.80 -0.08 -4.78
CA LEU A 101 -5.63 -1.13 -5.37
C LEU A 101 -6.59 -1.73 -4.33
N ILE A 102 -6.10 -2.02 -3.12
CA ILE A 102 -6.93 -2.51 -2.02
C ILE A 102 -8.03 -1.51 -1.69
N LEU A 103 -7.71 -0.21 -1.61
CA LEU A 103 -8.69 0.83 -1.32
C LEU A 103 -9.77 0.93 -2.42
N ILE A 104 -9.38 0.84 -3.70
CA ILE A 104 -10.32 0.84 -4.83
C ILE A 104 -11.27 -0.35 -4.73
N ILE A 105 -10.75 -1.54 -4.42
CA ILE A 105 -11.57 -2.73 -4.21
C ILE A 105 -12.56 -2.52 -3.07
N GLY A 106 -12.13 -1.94 -1.95
CA GLY A 106 -13.01 -1.63 -0.81
C GLY A 106 -14.12 -0.63 -1.14
N ILE A 107 -13.82 0.40 -1.94
CA ILE A 107 -14.82 1.37 -2.41
C ILE A 107 -15.83 0.69 -3.34
N ILE A 108 -15.37 -0.14 -4.28
CA ILE A 108 -16.25 -0.89 -5.18
C ILE A 108 -17.15 -1.85 -4.38
N GLN A 109 -16.60 -2.56 -3.40
CA GLN A 109 -17.38 -3.43 -2.51
C GLN A 109 -18.46 -2.64 -1.77
N SER A 110 -18.10 -1.48 -1.21
CA SER A 110 -19.06 -0.62 -0.50
C SER A 110 -20.16 -0.09 -1.43
N LEU A 111 -19.83 0.26 -2.68
CA LEU A 111 -20.80 0.66 -3.70
C LEU A 111 -21.76 -0.47 -4.05
N VAL A 112 -21.24 -1.69 -4.25
CA VAL A 112 -22.07 -2.86 -4.56
C VAL A 112 -23.04 -3.17 -3.43
N MET A 113 -22.59 -3.10 -2.17
CA MET A 113 -23.46 -3.31 -1.01
C MET A 113 -24.49 -2.20 -0.85
N CYS A 114 -24.10 -0.94 -1.05
CA CYS A 114 -25.02 0.19 -1.05
C CYS A 114 -26.10 0.03 -2.15
N TRP A 115 -25.71 -0.36 -3.36
CA TRP A 115 -26.61 -0.62 -4.47
C TRP A 115 -27.60 -1.73 -4.14
N LYS A 116 -27.09 -2.85 -3.61
CA LYS A 116 -27.88 -4.02 -3.24
C LYS A 116 -28.91 -3.69 -2.15
N LEU A 117 -28.50 -2.97 -1.10
CA LEU A 117 -29.40 -2.59 -0.01
C LEU A 117 -30.48 -1.59 -0.46
N THR A 118 -30.16 -0.71 -1.42
CA THR A 118 -31.11 0.27 -1.96
C THR A 118 -32.17 -0.37 -2.86
N HIS A 119 -31.85 -1.49 -3.52
CA HIS A 119 -32.78 -2.26 -4.36
C HIS A 119 -33.43 -3.45 -3.64
N SER A 120 -33.32 -3.52 -2.31
CA SER A 120 -34.04 -4.52 -1.53
C SER A 120 -35.51 -4.13 -1.42
N ASP A 121 -36.42 -5.06 -1.72
CA ASP A 121 -37.88 -4.84 -1.62
C ASP A 121 -38.35 -4.58 -0.16
N ASN A 122 -37.52 -4.91 0.83
CA ASN A 122 -37.79 -4.66 2.25
C ASN A 122 -37.07 -3.39 2.71
N LEU A 123 -37.79 -2.28 2.77
CA LEU A 123 -37.28 -1.00 3.29
C LEU A 123 -37.45 -0.92 4.82
N ASP A 124 -36.68 -1.71 5.55
CA ASP A 124 -36.59 -1.60 7.00
C ASP A 124 -35.63 -0.49 7.42
N SER A 125 -35.88 0.11 8.59
CA SER A 125 -35.04 1.19 9.14
C SER A 125 -33.57 0.79 9.32
N GLU A 126 -33.30 -0.50 9.60
CA GLU A 126 -31.94 -1.05 9.69
C GLU A 126 -31.23 -1.09 8.33
N ILE A 127 -31.96 -1.40 7.25
CA ILE A 127 -31.42 -1.46 5.89
C ILE A 127 -31.07 -0.07 5.39
N ILE A 128 -31.90 0.94 5.71
CA ILE A 128 -31.64 2.35 5.40
C ILE A 128 -30.39 2.83 6.14
N ALA A 129 -30.24 2.51 7.42
CA ALA A 129 -29.05 2.86 8.20
C ALA A 129 -27.78 2.18 7.66
N ALA A 130 -27.87 0.91 7.28
CA ALA A 130 -26.77 0.16 6.67
C ALA A 130 -26.36 0.75 5.30
N SER A 131 -27.32 1.12 4.45
CA SER A 131 -27.06 1.77 3.17
C SER A 131 -26.32 3.10 3.34
N SER A 132 -26.77 3.94 4.29
CA SER A 132 -26.08 5.20 4.63
C SER A 132 -24.65 4.98 5.12
N LYS A 133 -24.40 3.93 5.92
CA LYS A 133 -23.05 3.55 6.37
C LYS A 133 -22.13 3.22 5.19
N TYR A 134 -22.57 2.38 4.24
CA TYR A 134 -21.76 2.03 3.08
C TYR A 134 -21.50 3.23 2.16
N LEU A 135 -22.49 4.11 1.99
CA LEU A 135 -22.32 5.35 1.25
C LEU A 135 -21.27 6.28 1.89
N ASN A 136 -21.26 6.40 3.22
CA ASN A 136 -20.24 7.14 3.94
C ASN A 136 -18.83 6.56 3.72
N TYR A 137 -18.69 5.24 3.68
CA TYR A 137 -17.41 4.61 3.36
C TYR A 137 -16.95 4.90 1.93
N VAL A 138 -17.86 4.99 0.97
CA VAL A 138 -17.52 5.40 -0.40
C VAL A 138 -16.99 6.82 -0.42
N TYR A 139 -17.64 7.76 0.25
CA TYR A 139 -17.19 9.17 0.30
C TYR A 139 -15.85 9.33 1.02
N ILE A 140 -15.70 8.72 2.20
CA ILE A 140 -14.44 8.74 2.96
C ILE A 140 -13.35 8.05 2.14
N GLY A 141 -13.65 6.89 1.55
CA GLY A 141 -12.74 6.13 0.71
C GLY A 141 -12.25 6.94 -0.50
N ALA A 142 -13.14 7.64 -1.19
CA ALA A 142 -12.79 8.51 -2.31
C ALA A 142 -11.85 9.67 -1.89
N GLY A 143 -12.10 10.28 -0.74
CA GLY A 143 -11.21 11.32 -0.18
C GLY A 143 -9.83 10.77 0.17
N VAL A 144 -9.77 9.59 0.80
CA VAL A 144 -8.51 8.90 1.09
C VAL A 144 -7.78 8.50 -0.20
N LEU A 145 -8.51 8.04 -1.22
CA LEU A 145 -7.95 7.66 -2.52
C LEU A 145 -7.25 8.83 -3.20
N LEU A 146 -7.88 10.01 -3.21
CA LEU A 146 -7.27 11.23 -3.75
C LEU A 146 -6.01 11.61 -2.97
N THR A 147 -6.06 11.50 -1.64
CA THR A 147 -4.90 11.77 -0.77
C THR A 147 -3.75 10.80 -1.08
N TYR A 148 -4.03 9.50 -1.24
CA TYR A 148 -3.05 8.48 -1.58
C TYR A 148 -2.44 8.72 -2.97
N PHE A 149 -3.25 9.13 -3.93
CA PHE A 149 -2.78 9.45 -5.28
C PHE A 149 -1.77 10.60 -5.24
N VAL A 150 -2.11 11.72 -4.58
CA VAL A 150 -1.20 12.85 -4.39
C VAL A 150 0.08 12.42 -3.67
N TRP A 151 -0.05 11.54 -2.67
CA TRP A 151 1.08 10.97 -1.94
C TRP A 151 2.07 10.26 -2.86
N ILE A 152 1.56 9.33 -3.68
CA ILE A 152 2.39 8.55 -4.59
C ILE A 152 3.08 9.45 -5.59
N CYS A 153 2.40 10.46 -6.14
CA CYS A 153 3.02 11.44 -7.02
C CYS A 153 4.23 12.13 -6.37
N ILE A 154 4.09 12.57 -5.11
CA ILE A 154 5.19 13.22 -4.37
C ILE A 154 6.35 12.25 -4.14
N ILE A 155 6.05 11.00 -3.74
CA ILE A 155 7.08 9.99 -3.49
C ILE A 155 7.81 9.59 -4.78
N ILE A 156 7.09 9.47 -5.90
CA ILE A 156 7.71 9.23 -7.23
C ILE A 156 8.64 10.37 -7.60
N ALA A 157 8.21 11.63 -7.43
CA ALA A 157 9.05 12.78 -7.71
C ALA A 157 10.31 12.77 -6.82
N ALA A 158 10.17 12.47 -5.53
CA ALA A 158 11.29 12.35 -4.60
C ALA A 158 12.21 11.16 -4.93
N TYR A 159 11.67 10.05 -5.43
CA TYR A 159 12.45 8.90 -5.87
C TYR A 159 13.36 9.26 -7.05
N TYR A 160 12.84 9.97 -8.06
CA TYR A 160 13.65 10.43 -9.19
C TYR A 160 14.71 11.45 -8.75
N ASP A 161 14.37 12.33 -7.80
CA ASP A 161 15.33 13.26 -7.20
C ASP A 161 16.48 12.51 -6.50
N VAL A 162 16.19 11.50 -5.68
CA VAL A 162 17.20 10.64 -5.04
C VAL A 162 18.04 9.90 -6.08
N LYS A 163 17.41 9.36 -7.13
CA LYS A 163 18.11 8.65 -8.20
C LYS A 163 19.10 9.57 -8.91
N ARG A 164 18.68 10.79 -9.26
CA ARG A 164 19.53 11.81 -9.87
C ARG A 164 20.69 12.19 -8.96
N LEU A 165 20.41 12.43 -7.68
CA LEU A 165 21.44 12.82 -6.71
C LEU A 165 22.48 11.71 -6.52
N ARG A 166 22.07 10.44 -6.46
CA ARG A 166 22.99 9.30 -6.36
C ARG A 166 23.95 9.26 -7.55
N ILE A 167 23.43 9.47 -8.76
CA ILE A 167 24.24 9.48 -9.99
C ILE A 167 25.24 10.63 -9.96
N ASN A 168 24.79 11.85 -9.66
CA ASN A 168 25.67 13.02 -9.55
C ASN A 168 26.77 12.82 -8.51
N PHE A 169 26.43 12.21 -7.36
CA PHE A 169 27.39 11.93 -6.30
C PHE A 169 28.42 10.88 -6.70
N LEU A 170 28.00 9.80 -7.37
CA LEU A 170 28.90 8.78 -7.92
C LEU A 170 29.81 9.36 -9.01
N GLU A 171 29.27 10.20 -9.89
CA GLU A 171 30.04 10.88 -10.94
C GLU A 171 31.08 11.83 -10.32
N TRP A 172 30.70 12.58 -9.29
CA TRP A 172 31.64 13.43 -8.57
C TRP A 172 32.76 12.62 -7.90
N ILE A 173 32.44 11.53 -7.20
CA ILE A 173 33.46 10.63 -6.62
C ILE A 173 34.38 10.08 -7.70
N TYR A 174 33.82 9.68 -8.86
CA TYR A 174 34.61 9.17 -9.97
C TYR A 174 35.58 10.23 -10.50
N LYS A 175 35.11 11.47 -10.71
CA LYS A 175 35.95 12.60 -11.14
C LYS A 175 37.06 12.88 -10.14
N GLU A 176 36.73 12.98 -8.86
CA GLU A 176 37.70 13.25 -7.79
C GLU A 176 38.78 12.16 -7.71
N ARG A 177 38.37 10.89 -7.79
CA ARG A 177 39.31 9.75 -7.82
C ARG A 177 40.13 9.73 -9.10
N SER A 178 39.55 10.10 -10.24
CA SER A 178 40.29 10.14 -11.50
C SER A 178 41.32 11.26 -11.56
N ALA A 179 41.09 12.35 -10.84
CA ALA A 179 42.06 13.43 -10.67
C ALA A 179 43.17 13.07 -9.66
N ALA A 180 42.88 12.20 -8.69
CA ALA A 180 43.82 11.80 -7.64
C ALA A 180 44.71 10.59 -7.99
N PHE A 181 44.35 9.78 -8.99
CA PHE A 181 45.06 8.54 -9.34
C PHE A 181 45.56 8.51 -10.79
N ASN A 182 46.67 7.80 -11.03
CA ASN A 182 47.25 7.58 -12.35
C ASN A 182 46.29 6.79 -13.27
N PRO A 183 46.29 7.01 -14.60
CA PRO A 183 45.30 6.46 -15.54
C PRO A 183 45.21 4.92 -15.58
N THR A 184 46.25 4.21 -15.14
CA THR A 184 46.27 2.74 -15.04
C THR A 184 45.39 2.19 -13.90
N ASP A 185 45.19 2.94 -12.82
CA ASP A 185 44.35 2.50 -11.68
C ASP A 185 42.85 2.69 -11.95
N LEU A 186 42.52 3.59 -12.88
CA LEU A 186 41.14 3.89 -13.30
C LEU A 186 40.51 2.77 -14.15
N MET A 187 41.29 2.10 -14.99
CA MET A 187 40.82 0.97 -15.81
C MET A 187 40.31 -0.21 -14.96
N PHE A 188 40.90 -0.42 -13.78
CA PHE A 188 40.49 -1.48 -12.86
C PHE A 188 39.16 -1.17 -12.16
N LEU A 189 38.88 0.12 -11.89
CA LEU A 189 37.64 0.59 -11.27
C LEU A 189 36.48 0.65 -12.26
N GLU A 190 36.72 1.02 -13.52
CA GLU A 190 35.69 1.01 -14.57
C GLU A 190 35.13 -0.40 -14.80
N ASN A 191 36.00 -1.41 -14.80
CA ASN A 191 35.60 -2.81 -14.96
C ASN A 191 34.77 -3.33 -13.77
N ARG A 192 35.05 -2.90 -12.54
CA ARG A 192 34.20 -3.21 -11.37
C ARG A 192 32.89 -2.42 -11.33
N GLY A 193 32.90 -1.18 -11.83
CA GLY A 193 31.70 -0.33 -11.90
C GLY A 193 30.63 -0.89 -12.83
N ARG A 194 31.02 -1.51 -13.96
CA ARG A 194 30.08 -2.23 -14.85
C ARG A 194 29.47 -3.45 -14.18
N LEU A 195 30.25 -4.23 -13.43
CA LEU A 195 29.78 -5.41 -12.69
C LEU A 195 28.79 -5.07 -11.56
N LEU A 196 28.94 -3.90 -10.92
CA LEU A 196 28.03 -3.43 -9.87
C LEU A 196 26.75 -2.78 -10.41
N ASN A 197 26.72 -2.39 -11.68
CA ASN A 197 25.50 -1.88 -12.34
C ASN A 197 24.64 -3.00 -12.96
N THR A 198 25.18 -4.22 -13.03
CA THR A 198 24.48 -5.43 -13.50
C THR A 198 23.87 -6.27 -12.37
N ILE A 199 24.04 -5.86 -11.10
CA ILE A 199 23.44 -6.47 -9.90
C ILE A 199 22.48 -5.46 -9.27
#